data_AF-A0A2D4RRI6-F1
#
_entry.id   AF-A0A2D4RRI6-F1
#
_cell.length_a   1.000
_cell.length_b   1.000
_cell.length_c   1.000
_cell.angle_alpha   90.00
_cell.angle_beta   90.00
_cell.angle_gamma   90.00
#
_symmetry.space_group_name_H-M   'P 1'
#
loop_
_entity.id
_entity.type
_entity.pdbx_description
1 polymer ?
#
loop_
_entity_poly.entity_id
_entity_poly.type
_entity_poly.pdbx_seq_one_letter_code
_entity_poly.pdbx_strand_id
1 'polypeptide(L)'
;MNETALLREQGSGTRMLLHRFLTEQKIEWRKGMEMCSSESIKQGVMAGLGIAFISAHTIAVEVEEERLAVLDVAGTPLVRHWYLVRLQEKNYFQPASLFGNFSRKAVGNFSQSYKATNLASIL
;
A
#
# COMPACT_ATOMS: atom_id res chain seq x y z
N MET A 1 -1.29 -2.13 21.83
CA MET A 1 -0.26 -1.41 21.05
C MET A 1 -0.11 -0.01 21.65
N ASN A 2 1.09 0.39 22.09
CA ASN A 2 1.30 1.72 22.71
C ASN A 2 1.91 2.76 21.74
N GLU A 3 2.30 2.32 20.54
CA GLU A 3 2.85 3.18 19.49
C GLU A 3 1.80 4.07 18.85
N THR A 4 2.23 5.24 18.37
CA THR A 4 1.41 6.16 17.58
C THR A 4 1.24 5.59 16.17
N ALA A 5 0.00 5.44 15.71
CA ALA A 5 -0.30 5.11 14.32
C ALA A 5 -0.17 6.36 13.44
N LEU A 6 0.68 6.33 12.42
CA LEU A 6 0.65 7.32 11.35
C LEU A 6 -0.33 6.83 10.27
N LEU A 7 -1.48 7.50 10.19
CA LEU A 7 -2.64 7.08 9.41
C LEU A 7 -2.82 7.94 8.18
N ARG A 8 -3.28 7.32 7.10
CA ARG A 8 -3.79 8.04 5.94
C ARG A 8 -5.12 8.74 6.25
N GLU A 9 -5.48 9.70 5.41
CA GLU A 9 -6.76 10.41 5.47
C GLU A 9 -7.98 9.48 5.40
N GLN A 10 -9.11 9.96 5.90
CA GLN A 10 -10.37 9.22 5.79
C GLN A 10 -10.76 9.03 4.32
N GLY A 11 -11.25 7.84 3.98
CA GLY A 11 -11.53 7.45 2.58
C GLY A 11 -10.34 6.83 1.84
N SER A 12 -9.12 6.88 2.41
CA SER A 12 -7.97 6.15 1.84
C SER A 12 -8.20 4.64 1.86
N GLY A 13 -8.03 3.98 0.72
CA GLY A 13 -8.09 2.51 0.63
C GLY A 13 -7.04 1.81 1.50
N THR A 14 -5.93 2.48 1.81
CA THR A 14 -4.94 1.98 2.78
C THR A 14 -5.50 1.96 4.19
N ARG A 15 -6.12 3.06 4.64
CA ARG A 15 -6.75 3.16 5.96
C ARG A 15 -7.93 2.21 6.12
N MET A 16 -8.76 2.06 5.09
CA MET A 16 -9.88 1.11 5.12
C MET A 16 -9.41 -0.32 5.36
N LEU A 17 -8.29 -0.72 4.76
CA LEU A 17 -7.75 -2.06 4.91
C LEU A 17 -7.01 -2.27 6.22
N LEU A 18 -6.31 -1.26 6.73
CA LEU A 18 -5.82 -1.31 8.11
C LEU A 18 -6.98 -1.51 9.08
N HIS A 19 -8.04 -0.72 8.95
CA HIS A 19 -9.20 -0.81 9.83
C HIS A 19 -9.86 -2.19 9.77
N ARG A 20 -10.03 -2.75 8.57
CA ARG A 20 -10.55 -4.11 8.38
C ARG A 20 -9.65 -5.15 9.07
N PHE A 21 -8.34 -5.09 8.83
CA PHE A 21 -7.38 -6.00 9.46
C PHE A 21 -7.42 -5.93 10.98
N LEU A 22 -7.36 -4.73 11.57
CA LEU A 22 -7.44 -4.55 13.02
C LEU A 22 -8.76 -5.07 13.59
N THR A 23 -9.88 -4.84 12.89
CA THR A 23 -11.20 -5.33 13.29
C THR A 23 -11.27 -6.86 13.28
N GLU A 24 -10.79 -7.50 12.21
CA GLU A 24 -10.73 -8.96 12.09
C GLU A 24 -9.87 -9.59 13.18
N GLN A 25 -8.78 -8.92 13.58
CA GLN A 25 -7.90 -9.34 14.67
C GLN A 25 -8.38 -8.92 16.07
N LYS A 26 -9.49 -8.19 16.18
CA LYS A 26 -10.02 -7.62 17.44
C LYS A 26 -8.99 -6.75 18.18
N ILE A 27 -8.19 -6.00 17.42
CA ILE A 27 -7.17 -5.08 17.95
C ILE A 27 -7.70 -3.65 17.86
N GLU A 28 -7.61 -2.92 18.98
CA GLU A 28 -7.81 -1.47 18.99
C GLU A 28 -6.48 -0.72 18.92
N TRP A 29 -6.35 0.16 17.93
CA TRP A 29 -5.23 1.09 17.84
C TRP A 29 -5.67 2.49 18.27
N ARG A 30 -5.32 2.87 19.50
CA ARG A 30 -5.91 4.04 20.18
C ARG A 30 -5.22 5.38 19.90
N LYS A 31 -3.92 5.36 19.62
CA LYS A 31 -3.14 6.58 19.31
C LYS A 31 -2.98 6.68 17.81
N GLY A 32 -3.47 7.77 17.22
CA GLY A 32 -3.39 7.98 15.77
C GLY A 32 -3.11 9.44 15.42
N MET A 33 -2.28 9.65 14.41
CA MET A 33 -2.01 10.92 13.76
C MET A 33 -2.34 10.79 12.28
N GLU A 34 -3.21 11.66 11.77
CA GLU A 34 -3.56 11.65 10.35
C GLU A 34 -2.55 12.47 9.53
N MET A 35 -2.17 11.94 8.37
CA MET A 35 -1.23 12.56 7.45
C MET A 35 -1.75 12.47 6.01
N CYS A 36 -1.59 13.56 5.25
CA CYS A 36 -2.22 13.74 3.93
C CYS A 36 -1.53 13.00 2.77
N SER A 37 -0.36 12.39 2.98
CA SER A 37 0.36 11.72 1.90
C SER A 37 1.19 10.53 2.40
N SER A 38 1.47 9.60 1.48
CA SER A 38 2.39 8.49 1.73
C SER A 38 3.80 8.98 2.11
N GLU A 39 4.27 10.07 1.50
CA GLU A 39 5.59 10.63 1.79
C GLU A 39 5.64 11.22 3.20
N SER A 40 4.62 11.97 3.62
CA SER A 40 4.52 12.51 4.97
C SER A 40 4.57 11.41 6.03
N ILE A 41 3.89 10.28 5.78
CA ILE A 41 3.94 9.11 6.64
C ILE A 41 5.35 8.54 6.71
N LYS A 42 6.01 8.29 5.57
CA LYS A 42 7.39 7.77 5.55
C LYS A 42 8.35 8.66 6.33
N GLN A 43 8.29 9.97 6.10
CA GLN A 43 9.11 10.94 6.82
C GLN A 43 8.80 10.93 8.31
N GLY A 44 7.54 10.80 8.70
CA GLY A 44 7.13 10.70 10.11
C GLY A 44 7.67 9.44 10.79
N VAL A 45 7.65 8.28 10.12
CA VAL A 45 8.25 7.05 10.66
C VAL A 45 9.76 7.19 10.80
N MET A 46 10.45 7.70 9.76
CA MET A 46 11.91 7.94 9.81
C MET A 46 12.30 8.95 10.89
N ALA A 47 11.42 9.91 11.21
CA ALA A 47 11.60 10.87 12.30
C ALA A 47 11.24 10.31 13.69
N GLY A 48 10.82 9.05 13.79
CA GLY A 48 10.47 8.40 15.06
C GLY A 48 9.13 8.84 15.65
N LEU A 49 8.21 9.37 14.84
CA LEU A 49 6.89 9.83 15.31
C LEU A 49 5.92 8.67 15.61
N GLY A 50 6.23 7.47 15.13
CA GLY A 50 5.43 6.27 15.32
C GLY A 50 5.65 5.24 14.22
N ILE A 51 4.69 4.33 14.10
CA ILE A 51 4.67 3.25 13.11
C ILE A 51 3.47 3.44 12.16
N ALA A 52 3.52 2.87 10.97
CA ALA A 52 2.55 3.12 9.92
C ALA A 52 2.15 1.85 9.16
N PHE A 53 0.93 1.85 8.64
CA PHE A 53 0.49 0.86 7.66
C PHE A 53 0.44 1.50 6.27
N ILE A 54 1.35 1.09 5.38
CA ILE A 54 1.50 1.70 4.06
C ILE A 54 1.77 0.64 2.98
N SER A 55 1.66 1.05 1.71
CA SER A 55 1.97 0.19 0.58
C SER A 55 3.48 -0.09 0.50
N ALA A 56 3.87 -1.36 0.38
CA ALA A 56 5.28 -1.75 0.19
C ALA A 56 5.90 -1.08 -1.06
N HIS A 57 5.10 -0.80 -2.08
CA HIS A 57 5.55 -0.06 -3.28
C HIS A 57 6.17 1.31 -2.98
N THR A 58 5.79 1.96 -1.88
CA THR A 58 6.21 3.35 -1.62
C THR A 58 7.51 3.46 -0.83
N ILE A 59 8.01 2.33 -0.29
CA ILE A 59 9.07 2.28 0.74
C ILE A 59 10.27 1.41 0.32
N ALA A 60 10.27 0.88 -0.91
CA ALA A 60 11.26 -0.11 -1.33
C ALA A 60 12.70 0.40 -1.21
N VAL A 61 12.94 1.66 -1.60
CA VAL A 61 14.25 2.30 -1.51
C VAL A 61 14.65 2.51 -0.06
N GLU A 62 13.75 3.01 0.78
CA GLU A 62 14.03 3.26 2.19
C GLU A 62 14.34 1.97 2.97
N VAL A 63 13.73 0.84 2.58
CA VAL A 63 14.05 -0.47 3.18
C VAL A 63 15.40 -0.99 2.69
N GLU A 64 15.71 -0.86 1.40
CA GLU A 64 17.01 -1.25 0.83
C GLU A 64 18.16 -0.44 1.43
N GLU A 65 17.93 0.83 1.73
CA GLU A 65 18.88 1.73 2.40
C GLU A 65 18.84 1.63 3.94
N GLU A 66 18.11 0.68 4.51
CA GLU A 66 17.97 0.46 5.96
C GLU A 66 17.44 1.68 6.76
N ARG A 67 16.77 2.62 6.08
CA ARG A 67 16.12 3.79 6.69
C ARG A 67 14.75 3.47 7.28
N LEU A 68 14.10 2.42 6.78
CA LEU A 68 12.83 1.90 7.28
C LEU A 68 12.93 0.39 7.45
N ALA A 69 12.31 -0.16 8.50
CA ALA A 69 12.23 -1.59 8.73
C ALA A 69 10.78 -2.06 8.61
N VAL A 70 10.56 -3.18 7.93
CA VAL A 70 9.23 -3.82 7.88
C VAL A 70 9.03 -4.69 9.11
N LEU A 71 7.95 -4.45 9.84
CA LEU A 71 7.58 -5.23 11.01
C LEU A 71 6.94 -6.57 10.61
N ASP A 72 7.43 -7.66 11.19
CA ASP A 72 6.84 -8.99 11.04
C ASP A 72 5.58 -9.10 11.92
N VAL A 73 4.42 -8.83 11.30
CA VAL A 73 3.13 -8.85 11.96
C VAL A 73 2.28 -9.99 11.41
N ALA A 74 1.76 -10.84 12.30
CA ALA A 74 0.91 -11.97 11.92
C ALA A 74 -0.30 -11.53 11.08
N GLY A 75 -0.56 -12.26 9.99
CA GLY A 75 -1.63 -11.91 9.04
C GLY A 75 -1.28 -10.79 8.07
N THR A 76 -0.05 -10.27 8.12
CA THR A 76 0.54 -9.43 7.07
C THR A 76 1.52 -10.28 6.26
N PRO A 77 1.79 -9.91 4.99
CA PRO A 77 1.31 -8.72 4.30
C PRO A 77 -0.12 -8.85 3.75
N LEU A 78 -0.85 -7.73 3.66
CA LEU A 78 -2.18 -7.74 3.01
C LEU A 78 -2.03 -7.55 1.50
N VAL A 79 -2.47 -8.55 0.73
CA VAL A 79 -2.38 -8.55 -0.74
C VAL A 79 -3.56 -7.79 -1.36
N ARG A 80 -3.27 -6.85 -2.26
CA ARG A 80 -4.28 -6.18 -3.11
C ARG A 80 -4.11 -6.54 -4.58
N HIS A 81 -5.18 -6.48 -5.36
CA HIS A 81 -5.11 -6.61 -6.81
C HIS A 81 -5.41 -5.28 -7.49
N TRP A 82 -4.63 -4.97 -8.52
CA TRP A 82 -4.91 -3.87 -9.44
C TRP A 82 -5.73 -4.41 -10.61
N TYR A 83 -6.73 -3.65 -11.02
CA TYR A 83 -7.63 -4.03 -12.10
C TYR A 83 -7.59 -3.01 -13.23
N LEU A 84 -7.47 -3.50 -14.45
CA LEU A 84 -7.73 -2.71 -15.64
C LEU A 84 -9.21 -2.87 -16.01
N VAL A 85 -10.02 -1.86 -15.70
CA VAL A 85 -11.47 -1.89 -15.92
C VAL A 85 -11.84 -1.12 -17.19
N ARG A 86 -12.77 -1.68 -17.98
CA ARG A 86 -13.34 -1.02 -19.17
C ARG A 86 -14.83 -1.25 -19.24
N LEU A 87 -15.56 -0.32 -19.87
CA LEU A 87 -16.96 -0.55 -20.23
C LEU A 87 -17.03 -1.50 -21.42
N GLN A 88 -17.86 -2.55 -21.30
CA GLN A 88 -17.96 -3.59 -22.32
C GLN A 88 -18.53 -3.08 -23.64
N GLU A 89 -19.47 -2.13 -23.57
CA GLU A 89 -20.25 -1.64 -24.71
C GLU A 89 -19.59 -0.50 -25.49
N LYS A 90 -18.46 0.04 -25.01
CA LYS A 90 -17.74 1.11 -25.70
C LYS A 90 -16.66 0.56 -26.60
N ASN A 91 -16.78 0.83 -27.90
CA ASN A 91 -15.67 0.73 -28.84
C ASN A 91 -14.67 1.83 -28.51
N TYR A 92 -13.44 1.44 -28.18
CA TYR A 92 -12.37 2.38 -27.84
C TYR A 92 -11.63 2.83 -29.09
N PHE A 93 -11.15 4.08 -29.07
CA PHE A 93 -10.14 4.56 -30.01
C PHE A 93 -8.85 3.75 -29.87
N GLN A 94 -8.12 3.62 -30.98
CA GLN A 94 -6.93 2.78 -31.10
C GLN A 94 -5.88 2.98 -29.97
N PRO A 95 -5.62 4.20 -29.45
CA PRO A 95 -4.68 4.40 -28.34
C PRO A 95 -5.03 3.66 -27.04
N ALA A 96 -6.31 3.60 -26.66
CA ALA A 96 -6.72 2.94 -25.42
C ALA A 96 -6.58 1.40 -25.52
N SER A 97 -6.78 0.83 -26.71
CA SER A 97 -6.54 -0.59 -26.97
C SER A 97 -5.04 -0.93 -26.89
N LEU A 98 -4.20 -0.08 -27.49
CA LEU A 98 -2.74 -0.22 -27.41
C LEU A 98 -2.24 -0.12 -25.98
N PHE A 99 -2.72 0.86 -25.21
CA PHE A 99 -2.39 0.99 -23.79
C PHE A 99 -2.82 -0.24 -22.99
N GLY A 100 -4.05 -0.75 -23.17
CA GLY A 100 -4.49 -1.96 -22.48
C GLY A 100 -3.64 -3.19 -22.79
N ASN A 101 -3.22 -3.35 -24.05
CA ASN A 101 -2.32 -4.42 -24.47
C ASN A 101 -0.91 -4.27 -23.88
N PHE A 102 -0.38 -3.04 -23.89
CA PHE A 102 0.89 -2.71 -23.27
C PHE A 102 0.86 -3.03 -21.78
N SER A 103 -0.12 -2.53 -21.04
CA SER A 103 -0.26 -2.74 -19.60
C SER A 103 -0.32 -4.22 -19.24
N ARG A 104 -1.07 -5.05 -19.99
CA ARG A 104 -1.10 -6.51 -19.77
C ARG A 104 0.27 -7.17 -19.96
N LYS A 105 1.00 -6.80 -21.01
CA LYS A 105 2.35 -7.33 -21.26
C LYS A 105 3.35 -6.87 -20.20
N ALA A 106 3.31 -5.59 -19.84
CA ALA A 106 4.19 -4.98 -18.84
C ALA A 106 3.98 -5.59 -17.45
N VAL A 107 2.73 -5.82 -17.03
CA VAL A 107 2.40 -6.44 -15.73
C VAL A 107 2.92 -7.87 -15.62
N GLY A 108 2.88 -8.65 -16.71
CA GLY A 108 3.46 -9.99 -16.75
C GLY A 108 4.94 -9.98 -16.36
N ASN A 109 5.71 -9.05 -16.92
CA ASN A 109 7.14 -8.87 -16.61
C ASN A 109 7.38 -8.26 -15.21
N PHE A 110 6.46 -7.39 -14.77
CA PHE A 110 6.54 -6.74 -13.44
C PHE A 110 6.36 -7.74 -12.29
N SER A 111 5.53 -8.76 -12.46
CA SER A 111 5.26 -9.77 -11.41
C SER A 111 6.48 -10.63 -11.04
N GLN A 112 7.44 -10.77 -11.96
CA GLN A 112 8.57 -11.69 -11.83
C GLN A 112 9.77 -11.07 -11.09
N SER A 113 9.96 -9.75 -11.21
CA SER A 113 11.07 -9.00 -10.59
C SER A 113 10.76 -8.54 -9.16
N TYR A 114 9.52 -8.72 -8.71
CA TYR A 114 8.93 -7.95 -7.61
C TYR A 114 7.91 -8.85 -6.87
N LYS A 115 8.36 -10.01 -6.36
CA LYS A 115 7.53 -10.98 -5.61
C LYS A 115 6.88 -10.41 -4.33
N ALA A 116 7.18 -9.16 -3.94
CA ALA A 116 6.77 -8.54 -2.68
C ALA A 116 5.80 -7.35 -2.82
N THR A 117 5.16 -7.17 -3.97
CA THR A 117 4.81 -5.78 -4.34
C THR A 117 3.35 -5.41 -4.09
N ASN A 118 2.42 -6.35 -4.08
CA ASN A 118 1.01 -6.05 -3.75
C ASN A 118 0.71 -5.99 -2.25
N LEU A 119 1.72 -5.72 -1.43
CA LEU A 119 1.69 -5.91 0.01
C LEU A 119 1.46 -4.57 0.71
N ALA A 120 0.45 -4.51 1.56
CA ALA A 120 0.42 -3.51 2.62
C ALA A 120 1.23 -4.07 3.79
N SER A 121 2.22 -3.32 4.22
CA SER A 121 3.14 -3.71 5.29
C SER A 121 3.04 -2.69 6.42
N ILE A 122 3.27 -3.18 7.64
CA ILE A 122 3.47 -2.33 8.80
C ILE A 122 4.96 -1.99 8.85
N LEU A 123 5.25 -0.70 8.93
CA LEU A 123 6.57 -0.13 9.20
C LEU A 123 6.61 0.40 10.62
#